data_AF-A0A3C1KKS3-F1
#
_entry.id   AF-A0A3C1KKS3-F1
#
_cell.length_a   1.000
_cell.length_b   1.000
_cell.length_c   1.000
_cell.angle_alpha   90.00
_cell.angle_beta   90.00
_cell.angle_gamma   90.00
#
_symmetry.space_group_name_H-M   'P 1'
#
loop_
_entity.id
_entity.type
_entity.pdbx_description
1 polymer ?
#
loop_
_entity_poly.entity_id
_entity_poly.type
_entity_poly.pdbx_seq_one_letter_code
_entity_poly.pdbx_strand_id
1 'polypeptide(L)' 'PEVRGVHDLRTRSAGRIDFVEMHLELDGSMPLVKAHRISDEVEAAVIAAMPGADVVIHQDPAGIVEVQQDEQLQ' A
#
# COMPACT_ATOMS: atom_id res chain seq x y z
N PRO A 1 -5.01 15.87 -1.50
CA PRO A 1 -5.15 14.40 -1.29
C PRO A 1 -4.40 14.04 -0.01
N GLU A 2 -4.91 13.09 0.79
CA GLU A 2 -4.28 12.74 2.08
C GLU A 2 -3.08 11.81 1.91
N VAL A 3 -3.06 11.02 0.83
CA VAL A 3 -1.89 10.25 0.36
C VAL A 3 -0.86 11.20 -0.26
N ARG A 4 0.39 11.11 0.20
CA ARG A 4 1.52 11.94 -0.25
C ARG A 4 2.37 11.25 -1.33
N GLY A 5 2.38 9.92 -1.34
CA GLY A 5 3.16 9.11 -2.26
C GLY A 5 2.77 7.64 -2.21
N VAL A 6 3.23 6.88 -3.19
CA VAL A 6 3.12 5.42 -3.25
C VAL A 6 4.45 4.88 -3.75
N HIS A 7 4.98 3.85 -3.09
CA HIS A 7 6.18 3.15 -3.53
C HIS A 7 6.05 1.64 -3.28
N ASP A 8 7.03 0.89 -3.79
CA ASP A 8 7.10 -0.58 -3.76
C ASP A 8 5.78 -1.28 -4.17
N LEU A 9 5.12 -0.75 -5.19
CA LEU A 9 3.91 -1.36 -5.75
C LEU A 9 4.29 -2.68 -6.46
N ARG A 10 3.83 -3.79 -5.91
CA ARG A 10 4.02 -5.13 -6.45
C ARG A 10 2.67 -5.71 -6.81
N THR A 11 2.56 -6.21 -8.04
CA THR A 11 1.39 -6.94 -8.50
C THR A 11 1.81 -8.29 -9.04
N ARG A 12 1.08 -9.34 -8.67
CA ARG A 12 1.29 -10.68 -9.24
C ARG A 12 -0.04 -11.41 -9.36
N SER A 13 -0.12 -12.36 -10.27
CA SER A 13 -1.30 -13.22 -10.43
C SER A 13 -0.95 -14.67 -10.08
N ALA A 14 -1.82 -15.33 -9.33
CA ALA A 14 -1.76 -16.79 -9.12
C ALA A 14 -3.12 -17.41 -9.46
N GLY A 15 -3.19 -18.02 -10.65
CA GLY A 15 -4.44 -18.56 -11.17
C GLY A 15 -5.47 -17.45 -11.43
N ARG A 16 -6.52 -17.39 -10.60
CA ARG A 16 -7.61 -16.42 -10.72
C ARG A 16 -7.54 -15.27 -9.70
N ILE A 17 -6.53 -15.27 -8.85
CA ILE A 17 -6.35 -14.28 -7.79
C ILE A 17 -5.20 -13.37 -8.20
N ASP A 18 -5.48 -12.07 -8.24
CA ASP A 18 -4.46 -11.04 -8.32
C ASP A 18 -4.07 -10.61 -6.91
N PHE A 19 -2.79 -10.38 -6.68
CA PHE A 19 -2.25 -9.87 -5.43
C PHE A 19 -1.68 -8.49 -5.71
N VAL A 20 -2.03 -7.52 -4.88
CA VAL A 20 -1.54 -6.14 -4.95
C VAL A 20 -0.97 -5.78 -3.58
N GLU A 21 0.32 -5.46 -3.55
CA GLU A 21 1.00 -4.99 -2.35
C GLU A 21 1.59 -3.61 -2.62
N MET A 22 1.44 -2.66 -1.70
CA MET A 22 2.01 -1.32 -1.85
C MET A 22 2.28 -0.65 -0.52
N HIS A 23 3.15 0.35 -0.55
CA HIS A 23 3.37 1.27 0.56
C HIS A 23 2.72 2.63 0.26
N LEU A 24 1.92 3.13 1.19
CA LEU A 24 1.31 4.47 1.15
C LEU A 24 2.08 5.43 2.04
N GLU A 25 2.60 6.50 1.45
CA GLU A 25 3.23 7.57 2.21
C GLU A 25 2.18 8.56 2.73
N LEU A 26 2.12 8.71 4.05
CA LEU A 26 1.18 9.57 4.78
C LEU A 26 1.93 10.58 5.66
N ASP A 27 1.21 11.52 6.27
CA ASP A 27 1.83 12.37 7.30
C ASP A 27 2.24 11.52 8.51
N GLY A 28 3.52 11.51 8.90
CA GLY A 28 3.99 10.75 10.05
C GLY A 28 3.43 11.19 11.40
N SER A 29 2.79 12.36 11.49
CA SER A 29 2.05 12.83 12.67
C SER A 29 0.56 12.45 12.63
N MET A 30 0.10 11.79 11.57
CA MET A 30 -1.29 11.40 11.41
C MET A 30 -1.71 10.36 12.47
N PRO A 31 -2.87 10.53 13.12
CA PRO A 31 -3.41 9.48 13.99
C PRO A 31 -3.60 8.18 13.21
N LEU A 32 -3.18 7.06 13.80
CA LEU A 32 -3.26 5.73 13.16
C LEU A 32 -4.68 5.40 12.66
N VAL A 33 -5.71 5.77 13.42
CA VAL A 33 -7.12 5.59 13.01
C VAL A 33 -7.46 6.30 11.70
N LYS A 34 -6.84 7.46 11.46
CA LYS A 34 -7.05 8.24 10.25
C LYS A 34 -6.27 7.64 9.07
N ALA A 35 -5.05 7.17 9.32
CA ALA A 35 -4.26 6.43 8.33
C ALA A 35 -5.00 5.16 7.87
N HIS A 36 -5.56 4.40 8.82
CA HIS A 36 -6.36 3.21 8.52
C HIS A 36 -7.54 3.50 7.59
N ARG A 37 -8.33 4.54 7.90
CA ARG A 37 -9.44 4.95 7.01
C ARG A 37 -8.96 5.30 5.59
N ILE A 38 -7.82 5.96 5.46
CA ILE A 38 -7.26 6.28 4.13
C ILE A 38 -6.84 5.00 3.41
N SER A 39 -6.23 4.05 4.11
CA SER A 39 -5.92 2.74 3.53
C SER A 39 -7.16 1.99 3.07
N ASP A 40 -8.26 1.99 3.83
CA ASP A 40 -9.53 1.37 3.43
C ASP A 40 -10.09 2.01 2.14
N GLU A 41 -9.99 3.34 2.02
CA GLU A 41 -10.43 4.07 0.83
C GLU A 41 -9.57 3.72 -0.40
N VAL A 42 -8.25 3.56 -0.22
CA VAL A 42 -7.35 3.14 -1.29
C VAL A 42 -7.58 1.68 -1.67
N GLU A 43 -7.73 0.78 -0.70
CA GLU A 43 -8.05 -0.62 -0.94
C GLU A 43 -9.35 -0.74 -1.74
N ALA A 44 -10.40 -0.03 -1.36
CA ALA A 44 -11.67 -0.02 -2.10
C ALA A 44 -11.49 0.46 -3.55
N ALA A 45 -10.64 1.45 -3.81
CA ALA A 45 -10.32 1.90 -5.15
C ALA A 45 -9.54 0.85 -5.96
N VAL A 46 -8.61 0.13 -5.33
CA VAL A 46 -7.88 -0.99 -5.94
C VAL A 46 -8.84 -2.12 -6.29
N ILE A 47 -9.71 -2.55 -5.37
CA ILE A 47 -10.71 -3.60 -5.62
C ILE A 47 -11.68 -3.20 -6.72
N ALA A 48 -12.07 -1.93 -6.81
CA ALA A 48 -12.92 -1.45 -7.90
C ALA A 48 -12.23 -1.55 -9.27
N ALA A 49 -10.92 -1.37 -9.33
CA ALA A 49 -10.11 -1.48 -10.55
C ALA A 49 -9.70 -2.93 -10.87
N MET A 50 -9.49 -3.76 -9.85
CA MET A 50 -9.05 -5.16 -9.92
C MET A 50 -9.98 -6.03 -9.07
N PRO A 51 -11.19 -6.36 -9.59
CA PRO A 51 -12.17 -7.10 -8.82
C PRO A 51 -11.67 -8.47 -8.37
N GLY A 52 -11.71 -8.71 -7.06
CA GLY A 52 -11.27 -9.98 -6.46
C GLY A 52 -9.77 -10.07 -6.19
N ALA A 53 -9.03 -8.96 -6.30
CA ALA A 53 -7.65 -8.91 -5.84
C ALA A 53 -7.55 -9.06 -4.31
N ASP A 54 -6.47 -9.67 -3.85
CA ASP A 54 -6.02 -9.66 -2.46
C ASP A 54 -5.05 -8.49 -2.29
N VAL A 55 -5.35 -7.56 -1.39
CA VAL A 55 -4.67 -6.26 -1.31
C VAL A 55 -4.02 -6.09 0.06
N VAL A 56 -2.71 -5.81 0.07
CA VAL A 56 -1.95 -5.49 1.29
C VAL A 56 -1.39 -4.08 1.16
N ILE A 57 -1.63 -3.24 2.17
CA ILE A 57 -1.19 -1.86 2.18
C ILE A 57 -0.40 -1.57 3.45
N HIS A 58 0.85 -1.15 3.29
CA HIS A 58 1.66 -0.60 4.36
C HIS A 58 1.50 0.93 4.43
N GLN A 59 1.60 1.50 5.63
CA GLN A 59 1.40 2.92 5.90
C GLN A 59 2.70 3.51 6.43
N ASP A 60 3.35 4.33 5.62
CA ASP A 60 4.69 4.84 5.93
C ASP A 60 4.67 6.35 6.11
N PRO A 61 5.50 6.90 7.00
CA PRO A 61 5.66 8.35 7.12
C PRO A 61 6.40 8.91 5.89
N ALA A 62 5.75 9.84 5.21
CA ALA A 62 6.32 10.54 4.06
C ALA A 62 7.60 11.29 4.43
N GLY A 63 8.56 11.28 3.51
CA GLY A 63 9.83 11.99 3.66
C GLY A 63 10.88 11.25 4.49
N ILE A 64 10.60 10.01 4.90
CA ILE A 64 11.63 9.09 5.41
C ILE A 64 12.16 8.27 4.25
N VAL A 65 13.48 8.26 4.06
CA VAL A 65 14.12 7.35 3.10
C VAL A 65 14.18 5.98 3.74
N GLU A 66 13.33 5.07 3.31
CA GLU A 66 13.40 3.68 3.74
C GLU A 66 14.58 2.99 3.06
N VAL A 67 15.39 2.27 3.84
CA VAL A 67 16.39 1.36 3.28
C VAL A 67 15.63 0.12 2.85
N GLN A 68 15.41 -0.06 1.54
CA GLN A 68 14.74 -1.23 0.99
C GLN A 68 15.50 -2.51 1.44
N GLN A 69 14.90 -3.31 2.32
CA GLN A 69 15.48 -4.58 2.80
C GLN A 69 15.27 -5.72 1.78
N ASP A 70 15.30 -5.42 0.48
CA ASP A 70 14.94 -6.36 -0.60
C ASP A 70 16.09 -7.30 -1.01
N GLU A 71 17.21 -7.36 -0.27
CA GLU A 71 18.36 -8.19 -0.63
C GLU A 71 18.48 -9.54 0.10
N GLN A 72 17.54 -9.95 0.96
CA GLN A 72 17.74 -11.15 1.81
C GLN A 72 16.76 -12.31 1.68
N LEU A 73 15.84 -12.31 0.71
CA LEU A 73 15.03 -13.50 0.41
C LEU A 73 15.01 -13.78 -1.10
N GLN A 74 16.17 -14.16 -1.64
CA GLN A 74 16.28 -14.98 -2.86
C GLN A 74 16.62 -16.42 -2.47
#